data_AF-A0A7W6MLR3-F1
#
_entry.id   AF-A0A7W6MLR3-F1
#
_cell.length_a   1.000
_cell.length_b   1.000
_cell.length_c   1.000
_cell.angle_alpha   90.00
_cell.angle_beta   90.00
_cell.angle_gamma   90.00
#
_symmetry.space_group_name_H-M   'P 1'
#
loop_
_entity.id
_entity.type
_entity.pdbx_description
1 polymer ?
#
loop_
_entity_poly.entity_id
_entity_poly.type
_entity_poly.pdbx_seq_one_letter_code
_entity_poly.pdbx_strand_id
1 'polypeptide(L)'
;MFPSLAPFWNGEIAGTVARLAGLVAVAGLGLAFALTRMGDAAPGGRGVAVLSATVRPATVLPVAPAPVSTAPAPVGVVAAPSWSRDLALGTMRPAFRRGVRGEPEAICERLRAAGWPLGRWTGSLVGGGRGECAGRRAYPASAAGRPATTVFAMLRGAAQSPASEGPGGSEALREIRMKLNLLDPGTAGRAAADAAGALGAAFAALGWAAPAGTLTRIAALEPFSGEERGVRLRFWREVGDEERYNLTVELPRPLAVPDATRFLPIRRG
;
A
#
# COMPACT_ATOMS: atom_id res chain seq x y z
N MET A 1 -58.25 -18.69 23.63
CA MET A 1 -57.82 -18.55 25.04
C MET A 1 -56.34 -18.21 25.02
N PHE A 2 -55.99 -16.92 25.04
CA PHE A 2 -54.61 -16.44 24.97
C PHE A 2 -54.12 -16.12 26.39
N PRO A 3 -52.94 -16.58 26.81
CA PRO A 3 -52.40 -16.20 28.11
C PRO A 3 -51.93 -14.75 28.06
N SER A 4 -52.37 -13.98 29.05
CA SER A 4 -51.94 -12.62 29.33
C SER A 4 -50.47 -12.61 29.76
N LEU A 5 -49.61 -11.92 29.00
CA LEU A 5 -48.23 -11.62 29.37
C LEU A 5 -48.23 -10.32 30.18
N ALA A 6 -48.32 -10.44 31.50
CA ALA A 6 -47.99 -9.33 32.39
C ALA A 6 -46.45 -9.13 32.41
N PRO A 7 -45.94 -7.90 32.24
CA PRO A 7 -44.51 -7.66 32.23
C PRO A 7 -43.93 -7.75 33.66
N PHE A 8 -43.01 -8.69 33.84
CA PHE A 8 -42.15 -8.82 35.02
C PHE A 8 -41.19 -7.61 35.09
N TRP A 9 -41.66 -6.51 35.66
CA TRP A 9 -40.80 -5.39 36.06
C TRP A 9 -40.19 -5.68 37.43
N ASN A 10 -39.02 -6.33 37.44
CA ASN A 10 -38.22 -6.49 38.65
C ASN A 10 -37.62 -5.13 39.05
N GLY A 11 -37.84 -4.71 40.30
CA GLY A 11 -37.33 -3.43 40.84
C GLY A 11 -35.81 -3.25 40.75
N GLU A 12 -35.06 -4.33 40.59
CA GLU A 12 -33.61 -4.30 40.36
C GLU A 12 -33.21 -3.67 39.01
N ILE A 13 -34.04 -3.86 37.97
CA ILE A 13 -33.79 -3.27 36.64
C ILE A 13 -34.02 -1.76 36.72
N ALA A 14 -35.08 -1.33 37.42
CA ALA A 14 -35.37 0.09 37.61
C ALA A 14 -34.24 0.83 38.36
N GLY A 15 -33.67 0.21 39.40
CA GLY A 15 -32.53 0.77 40.13
C GLY A 15 -31.27 0.90 39.29
N THR A 16 -31.00 -0.08 38.41
CA THR A 16 -29.82 -0.06 37.53
C THR A 16 -29.95 1.01 36.44
N VAL A 17 -31.13 1.15 35.83
CA VAL A 17 -31.42 2.19 34.83
C VAL A 17 -31.30 3.59 35.44
N ALA A 18 -31.79 3.79 36.67
CA ALA A 18 -31.68 5.08 37.37
C ALA A 18 -30.22 5.49 37.65
N ARG A 19 -29.36 4.54 38.06
CA ARG A 19 -27.92 4.80 38.29
C ARG A 19 -27.18 5.15 37.00
N LEU A 20 -27.48 4.47 35.91
CA LEU A 20 -26.92 4.74 34.58
C LEU A 20 -27.34 6.13 34.07
N ALA A 21 -28.61 6.50 34.23
CA ALA A 21 -29.11 7.82 33.88
C ALA A 21 -28.40 8.93 34.68
N GLY A 22 -28.17 8.71 35.98
CA GLY A 22 -27.41 9.63 36.83
C GLY A 22 -25.96 9.83 36.38
N LEU A 23 -25.26 8.75 36.02
CA LEU A 23 -23.88 8.82 35.53
C LEU A 23 -23.77 9.58 34.20
N VAL A 24 -24.70 9.35 33.26
CA VAL A 24 -24.73 10.06 31.97
C VAL A 24 -24.99 11.55 32.18
N ALA A 25 -25.90 11.92 33.09
CA ALA A 25 -26.17 13.32 33.40
C ALA A 25 -24.94 14.04 33.99
N VAL A 26 -24.20 13.41 34.91
CA VAL A 26 -22.98 13.98 35.50
C VAL A 26 -21.87 14.13 34.45
N ALA A 27 -21.67 13.13 33.59
CA ALA A 27 -20.69 13.20 32.51
C ALA A 27 -21.02 14.29 31.48
N GLY A 28 -22.31 14.43 31.12
CA GLY A 28 -22.79 15.47 30.22
C GLY A 28 -22.57 16.89 30.78
N LEU A 29 -22.87 17.10 32.07
CA LEU A 29 -22.61 18.37 32.76
C LEU A 29 -21.12 18.71 32.83
N GLY A 30 -20.26 17.71 33.10
CA GLY A 30 -18.81 17.89 33.10
C GLY A 30 -18.26 18.31 31.73
N LEU A 31 -18.76 17.70 30.65
CA LEU A 31 -18.36 18.03 29.28
C LEU A 31 -18.83 19.44 28.87
N ALA A 32 -20.07 19.82 29.21
CA ALA A 32 -20.59 21.15 28.95
C ALA A 32 -19.77 22.24 29.68
N PHE A 33 -19.37 21.99 30.92
CA PHE A 33 -18.51 22.89 31.68
C PHE A 33 -17.08 22.99 31.12
N ALA A 34 -16.53 21.90 30.59
CA ALA A 34 -15.22 21.92 29.94
C ALA A 34 -15.24 22.72 28.62
N LEU A 35 -16.32 22.63 27.85
CA LEU A 35 -16.47 23.34 26.57
C LEU A 35 -16.62 24.86 26.76
N THR A 36 -17.30 25.33 27.80
CA THR A 36 -17.41 26.77 28.09
C THR A 36 -16.08 27.38 28.55
N ARG A 37 -15.20 26.61 29.21
CA ARG A 37 -13.86 27.04 29.63
C ARG A 37 -12.84 27.14 28.50
N MET A 38 -13.09 26.51 27.34
CA MET A 38 -12.18 26.56 26.19
C MET A 38 -12.48 27.71 25.21
N GLY A 39 -13.60 28.43 25.39
CA GLY A 39 -14.02 29.52 24.50
C GLY A 39 -13.27 30.84 24.65
N ASP A 40 -12.56 31.06 25.77
CA ASP A 40 -11.94 32.37 26.09
C ASP A 40 -10.45 32.46 25.75
N ALA A 41 -9.85 31.42 25.17
CA ALA A 41 -8.49 31.48 24.64
C ALA A 41 -8.49 32.13 23.25
N ALA A 42 -8.83 33.43 23.19
CA ALA A 42 -8.58 34.24 22.01
C ALA A 42 -7.07 34.21 21.72
N PRO A 43 -6.62 33.73 20.55
CA PRO A 43 -5.21 33.78 20.20
C PRO A 43 -4.87 35.25 20.02
N GLY A 44 -4.10 35.79 20.96
CA GLY A 44 -3.51 37.12 20.86
C GLY A 44 -2.83 37.25 19.51
N GLY A 45 -3.44 38.06 18.64
CA GLY A 45 -2.94 38.36 17.32
C GLY A 45 -1.60 39.07 17.43
N ARG A 46 -0.52 38.28 17.49
CA ARG A 46 0.77 38.73 16.96
C ARG A 46 0.56 38.90 15.47
N GLY A 47 0.27 40.14 15.08
CA GLY A 47 0.28 40.57 13.70
C GLY A 47 1.64 40.24 13.11
N VAL A 48 1.72 39.11 12.41
CA VAL A 48 2.80 38.87 11.48
C VAL A 48 2.56 39.87 10.37
N ALA A 49 3.42 40.89 10.31
CA ALA A 49 3.46 41.80 9.17
C ALA A 49 3.76 40.95 7.93
N VAL A 50 2.70 40.59 7.19
CA VAL A 50 2.83 39.99 5.87
C VAL A 50 3.31 41.12 4.98
N LEU A 51 4.64 41.18 4.81
CA LEU A 51 5.25 41.96 3.75
C LEU A 51 4.67 41.40 2.45
N SER A 52 3.73 42.13 1.84
CA SER A 52 3.23 41.85 0.52
C SER A 52 4.43 41.86 -0.42
N ALA A 53 4.89 40.67 -0.82
CA ALA A 53 5.92 40.55 -1.83
C ALA A 53 5.37 41.23 -3.09
N THR A 54 5.94 42.38 -3.44
CA THR A 54 5.65 43.07 -4.69
C THR A 54 6.14 42.16 -5.81
N VAL A 55 5.23 41.36 -6.35
CA VAL A 55 5.49 40.53 -7.52
C VAL A 55 5.79 41.50 -8.65
N ARG A 56 7.07 41.59 -9.02
CA ARG A 56 7.47 42.33 -10.22
C ARG A 56 6.67 41.76 -11.40
N PRO A 57 6.08 42.61 -12.26
CA PRO A 57 5.42 42.14 -13.47
C PRO A 57 6.39 41.24 -14.24
N ALA A 58 5.90 40.10 -14.72
CA ALA A 58 6.70 39.13 -15.44
C ALA A 58 7.41 39.86 -16.59
N THR A 59 8.74 39.94 -16.50
CA THR A 59 9.53 40.43 -17.60
C THR A 59 9.53 39.32 -18.63
N VAL A 60 8.77 39.50 -19.70
CA VAL A 60 8.84 38.63 -20.87
C VAL A 60 10.21 38.86 -21.49
N LEU A 61 11.19 38.05 -21.09
CA LEU A 61 12.45 37.96 -21.80
C LEU A 61 12.11 37.49 -23.22
N PRO A 62 12.60 38.16 -24.27
CA PRO A 62 12.53 37.61 -25.61
C PRO A 62 13.29 36.29 -25.58
N VAL A 63 12.55 35.18 -25.51
CA VAL A 63 13.10 33.86 -25.73
C VAL A 63 13.59 33.87 -27.17
N ALA A 64 14.91 33.91 -27.34
CA ALA A 64 15.51 33.65 -28.64
C ALA A 64 14.82 32.40 -29.19
N PRO A 65 14.33 32.42 -30.45
CA PRO A 65 13.61 31.29 -31.00
C PRO A 65 14.48 30.05 -30.76
N ALA A 66 13.88 29.04 -30.11
CA ALA A 66 14.57 27.79 -29.86
C ALA A 66 15.26 27.39 -31.17
N PRO A 67 16.56 27.03 -31.15
CA PRO A 67 17.21 26.56 -32.37
C PRO A 67 16.29 25.50 -32.93
N VAL A 68 15.87 25.68 -34.18
CA VAL A 68 15.01 24.75 -34.88
C VAL A 68 15.65 23.40 -34.64
N SER A 69 15.03 22.59 -33.78
CA SER A 69 15.49 21.24 -33.52
C SER A 69 15.20 20.54 -34.83
N THR A 70 16.17 20.55 -35.74
CA THR A 70 16.22 19.61 -36.85
C THR A 70 15.85 18.28 -36.24
N ALA A 71 14.70 17.75 -36.67
CA ALA A 71 14.29 16.41 -36.28
C ALA A 71 15.54 15.54 -36.35
N PRO A 72 15.88 14.79 -35.28
CA PRO A 72 17.05 13.94 -35.32
C PRO A 72 16.94 13.16 -36.63
N ALA A 73 17.97 13.28 -37.48
CA ALA A 73 18.05 12.52 -38.71
C ALA A 73 17.67 11.08 -38.34
N PRO A 74 16.78 10.42 -39.09
CA PRO A 74 16.33 9.08 -38.74
C PRO A 74 17.59 8.28 -38.45
N VAL A 75 17.74 7.85 -37.18
CA VAL A 75 18.89 7.06 -36.75
C VAL A 75 18.89 5.91 -37.73
N GLY A 76 19.88 5.93 -38.64
CA GLY A 76 19.95 4.95 -39.72
C GLY A 76 19.80 3.60 -39.06
N VAL A 77 18.81 2.83 -39.49
CA VAL A 77 18.63 1.47 -39.02
C VAL A 77 19.95 0.79 -39.34
N VAL A 78 20.83 0.66 -38.34
CA VAL A 78 22.08 -0.06 -38.50
C VAL A 78 21.65 -1.44 -38.94
N ALA A 79 21.99 -1.79 -40.18
CA ALA A 79 21.61 -3.06 -40.75
C ALA A 79 22.07 -4.13 -39.76
N ALA A 80 21.11 -4.85 -39.19
CA ALA A 80 21.42 -5.88 -38.22
C ALA A 80 22.43 -6.84 -38.86
N PRO A 81 23.53 -7.21 -38.17
CA PRO A 81 24.53 -8.11 -38.71
C PRO A 81 23.87 -9.36 -39.30
N SER A 82 24.39 -9.90 -40.41
CA SER A 82 23.77 -11.04 -41.10
C SER A 82 23.51 -12.24 -40.18
N TRP A 83 24.39 -12.48 -39.21
CA TRP A 83 24.25 -13.52 -38.18
C TRP A 83 23.04 -13.33 -37.24
N SER A 84 22.45 -12.13 -37.18
CA SER A 84 21.27 -11.83 -36.35
C SER A 84 19.95 -12.02 -37.10
N ARG A 85 19.98 -12.21 -38.43
CA ARG A 85 18.77 -12.44 -39.24
C ARG A 85 18.09 -13.78 -38.91
N ASP A 86 18.89 -14.78 -38.57
CA ASP A 86 18.40 -16.12 -38.22
C ASP A 86 17.84 -16.21 -36.79
N LEU A 87 18.09 -15.19 -35.96
CA LEU A 87 17.61 -15.16 -34.57
C LEU A 87 16.11 -14.79 -34.46
N ALA A 88 15.42 -14.52 -35.59
CA ALA A 88 14.00 -14.17 -35.65
C ALA A 88 13.57 -13.12 -34.60
N LEU A 89 14.47 -12.18 -34.27
CA LEU A 89 14.25 -11.18 -33.23
C LEU A 89 13.21 -10.12 -33.63
N GLY A 90 12.83 -10.05 -34.91
CA GLY A 90 11.95 -9.02 -35.46
C GLY A 90 10.54 -8.98 -34.87
N THR A 91 10.06 -10.08 -34.27
CA THR A 91 8.79 -10.14 -33.55
C THR A 91 8.94 -10.25 -32.04
N MET A 92 10.14 -10.59 -31.55
CA MET A 92 10.43 -10.65 -30.12
C MET A 92 10.75 -9.25 -29.60
N ARG A 93 9.82 -8.63 -28.88
CA ARG A 93 10.12 -7.47 -28.05
C ARG A 93 10.78 -7.98 -26.77
N PRO A 94 12.10 -7.84 -26.57
CA PRO A 94 12.73 -8.23 -25.32
C PRO A 94 12.13 -7.39 -24.18
N ALA A 95 11.29 -8.00 -23.36
CA ALA A 95 10.80 -7.39 -22.14
C ALA A 95 11.88 -7.58 -21.07
N PHE A 96 12.66 -6.53 -20.78
CA PHE A 96 13.59 -6.56 -19.67
C PHE A 96 12.80 -6.73 -18.37
N ARG A 97 12.83 -7.95 -17.82
CA ARG A 97 12.26 -8.24 -16.49
C ARG A 97 13.33 -7.98 -15.46
N ARG A 98 13.16 -6.89 -14.71
CA ARG A 98 14.02 -6.65 -13.56
C ARG A 98 13.68 -7.68 -12.49
N GLY A 99 14.67 -8.45 -12.06
CA GLY A 99 14.52 -9.27 -10.86
C GLY A 99 14.21 -8.38 -9.67
N VAL A 100 13.31 -8.82 -8.81
CA VAL A 100 13.12 -8.18 -7.51
C VAL A 100 14.39 -8.42 -6.70
N ARG A 101 15.01 -7.34 -6.23
CA ARG A 101 16.15 -7.40 -5.32
C ARG A 101 15.64 -7.01 -3.94
N GLY A 102 15.98 -7.80 -2.93
CA GLY A 102 15.65 -7.47 -1.55
C GLY A 102 15.26 -8.70 -0.76
N GLU A 103 15.83 -8.80 0.44
CA GLU A 103 15.47 -9.80 1.43
C GLU A 103 14.01 -9.60 1.85
N PRO A 104 13.14 -10.62 1.70
CA PRO A 104 11.72 -10.47 2.05
C PRO A 104 11.49 -10.03 3.50
N GLU A 105 12.33 -10.50 4.42
CA GLU A 105 12.33 -10.09 5.83
C GLU A 105 12.57 -8.58 5.98
N ALA A 106 13.52 -8.01 5.25
CA ALA A 106 13.81 -6.58 5.31
C ALA A 106 12.61 -5.72 4.84
N ILE A 107 11.76 -6.25 3.96
CA ILE A 107 10.54 -5.56 3.51
C ILE A 107 9.50 -5.58 4.63
N CYS A 108 9.33 -6.71 5.32
CA CYS A 108 8.45 -6.82 6.49
C CYS A 108 8.90 -5.87 7.62
N GLU A 109 10.20 -5.77 7.87
CA GLU A 109 10.80 -4.84 8.83
C GLU A 109 10.48 -3.37 8.47
N ARG A 110 10.64 -2.99 7.20
CA ARG A 110 10.33 -1.62 6.74
C ARG A 110 8.86 -1.29 6.88
N LEU A 111 7.97 -2.22 6.56
CA LEU A 111 6.53 -2.02 6.77
C LEU A 111 6.20 -1.88 8.26
N ARG A 112 6.87 -2.64 9.13
CA ARG A 112 6.71 -2.48 10.58
C ARG A 112 7.19 -1.14 11.09
N ALA A 113 8.33 -0.67 10.61
CA ALA A 113 8.83 0.68 10.90
C ALA A 113 7.85 1.76 10.40
N ALA A 114 7.08 1.49 9.34
CA ALA A 114 5.99 2.33 8.86
C ALA A 114 4.66 2.14 9.62
N GLY A 115 4.66 1.46 10.77
CA GLY A 115 3.49 1.31 11.66
C GLY A 115 2.59 0.12 11.34
N TRP A 116 3.00 -0.81 10.47
CA TRP A 116 2.24 -2.03 10.22
C TRP A 116 2.58 -3.13 11.21
N PRO A 117 1.61 -3.71 11.93
CA PRO A 117 1.87 -4.76 12.92
C PRO A 117 2.08 -6.13 12.24
N LEU A 118 3.11 -6.23 11.39
CA LEU A 118 3.50 -7.47 10.74
C LEU A 118 4.35 -8.33 11.68
N GLY A 119 4.09 -9.64 11.66
CA GLY A 119 4.95 -10.64 12.29
C GLY A 119 6.33 -10.71 11.64
N ARG A 120 7.19 -11.58 12.19
CA ARG A 120 8.48 -11.91 11.58
C ARG A 120 8.28 -12.71 10.30
N TRP A 121 9.31 -12.74 9.45
CA TRP A 121 9.33 -13.67 8.33
C TRP A 121 9.48 -15.09 8.87
N THR A 122 8.54 -15.97 8.54
CA THR A 122 8.55 -17.37 8.97
C THR A 122 8.28 -18.28 7.78
N GLY A 123 8.57 -19.58 7.93
CA GLY A 123 8.09 -20.57 6.96
C GLY A 123 6.57 -20.48 6.79
N SER A 124 6.10 -20.54 5.55
CA SER A 124 4.67 -20.54 5.22
C SER A 124 4.09 -21.93 5.44
N LEU A 125 2.87 -21.97 5.97
CA LEU A 125 2.10 -23.22 6.13
C LEU A 125 1.64 -23.80 4.78
N VAL A 126 1.69 -23.01 3.69
CA VAL A 126 1.10 -23.34 2.38
C VAL A 126 2.12 -24.01 1.43
N GLY A 127 3.17 -24.63 1.97
CA GLY A 127 4.10 -25.47 1.20
C GLY A 127 5.56 -25.27 1.58
N GLY A 128 6.30 -26.37 1.59
CA GLY A 128 7.74 -26.38 1.87
C GLY A 128 8.49 -25.42 0.93
N GLY A 129 9.44 -24.67 1.49
CA GLY A 129 10.27 -23.72 0.72
C GLY A 129 9.65 -22.34 0.51
N ARG A 130 8.49 -22.03 1.08
CA ARG A 130 7.91 -20.68 1.08
C ARG A 130 8.00 -19.99 2.43
N GLY A 131 8.15 -18.68 2.40
CA GLY A 131 8.18 -17.82 3.58
C GLY A 131 7.10 -16.77 3.49
N GLU A 132 6.64 -16.30 4.64
CA GLU A 132 5.67 -15.23 4.73
C GLU A 132 5.82 -14.40 5.99
N CYS A 133 5.32 -13.16 5.93
CA CYS A 133 4.99 -12.38 7.10
C CYS A 133 3.57 -11.82 6.90
N ALA A 134 2.80 -11.72 7.97
CA ALA A 134 1.45 -11.20 7.91
C ALA A 134 1.10 -10.40 9.17
N GLY A 135 0.10 -9.54 9.06
CA GLY A 135 -0.36 -8.72 10.16
C GLY A 135 -1.71 -8.08 9.88
N ARG A 136 -2.32 -7.56 10.94
CA ARG A 136 -3.62 -6.89 10.87
C ARG A 136 -3.57 -5.58 11.64
N ARG A 137 -3.88 -4.48 10.95
CA ARG A 137 -4.06 -3.17 11.55
C ARG A 137 -5.55 -2.91 11.77
N ALA A 138 -5.92 -2.52 12.98
CA ALA A 138 -7.28 -2.13 13.33
C ALA A 138 -7.38 -0.60 13.45
N TYR A 139 -8.51 -0.06 13.03
CA TYR A 139 -8.85 1.35 13.10
C TYR A 139 -10.05 1.45 14.04
N PRO A 140 -9.87 2.02 15.26
CA PRO A 140 -10.96 2.16 16.21
C PRO A 140 -12.16 2.86 15.57
N ALA A 141 -13.36 2.34 15.83
CA ALA A 141 -14.58 2.92 15.28
C ALA A 141 -14.73 4.38 15.68
N SER A 142 -15.18 5.21 14.74
CA SER A 142 -15.44 6.64 14.94
C SER A 142 -16.62 6.93 15.88
N ALA A 143 -17.50 5.94 16.09
CA ALA A 143 -18.67 6.04 16.95
C ALA A 143 -18.94 4.72 17.69
N ALA A 144 -19.58 4.82 18.86
CA ALA A 144 -19.99 3.66 19.65
C ALA A 144 -20.95 2.75 18.87
N GLY A 145 -20.79 1.44 19.03
CA GLY A 145 -21.63 0.43 18.36
C GLY A 145 -21.30 0.16 16.89
N ARG A 146 -20.36 0.90 16.29
CA ARG A 146 -19.90 0.60 14.93
C ARG A 146 -18.79 -0.46 14.93
N PRO A 147 -18.78 -1.37 13.94
CA PRO A 147 -17.67 -2.29 13.73
C PRO A 147 -16.39 -1.52 13.35
N ALA A 148 -15.25 -2.00 13.83
CA ALA A 148 -13.96 -1.39 13.49
C ALA A 148 -13.54 -1.70 12.05
N THR A 149 -12.94 -0.71 11.38
CA THR A 149 -12.26 -0.93 10.11
C THR A 149 -10.98 -1.74 10.36
N THR A 150 -10.71 -2.74 9.51
CA THR A 150 -9.49 -3.56 9.63
C THR A 150 -8.81 -3.70 8.29
N VAL A 151 -7.47 -3.68 8.30
CA VAL A 151 -6.67 -3.99 7.13
C VAL A 151 -5.70 -5.11 7.45
N PHE A 152 -5.83 -6.21 6.71
CA PHE A 152 -4.90 -7.33 6.73
C PHE A 152 -3.86 -7.14 5.63
N ALA A 153 -2.60 -7.44 5.92
CA ALA A 153 -1.52 -7.46 4.95
C ALA A 153 -0.70 -8.74 5.10
N MET A 154 -0.25 -9.27 3.96
CA MET A 154 0.56 -10.48 3.88
C MET A 154 1.56 -10.35 2.74
N LEU A 155 2.79 -10.76 3.01
CA LEU A 155 3.88 -10.83 2.05
C LEU A 155 4.32 -12.28 1.96
N ARG A 156 4.52 -12.80 0.74
CA ARG A 156 4.95 -14.18 0.50
C ARG A 156 6.13 -14.25 -0.47
N GLY A 157 7.03 -15.19 -0.22
CA GLY A 157 8.27 -15.38 -0.98
C GLY A 157 8.89 -16.74 -0.69
N ALA A 158 10.20 -16.88 -0.93
CA ALA A 158 10.94 -18.08 -0.52
C ALA A 158 11.10 -18.16 1.01
N ALA A 159 11.16 -19.39 1.55
CA ALA A 159 11.26 -19.66 3.00
C ALA A 159 12.58 -19.16 3.58
N GLN A 160 13.65 -19.39 2.85
CA GLN A 160 15.00 -18.95 3.17
C GLN A 160 15.50 -18.20 1.95
N SER A 161 16.01 -16.99 2.13
CA SER A 161 17.12 -16.58 1.27
C SER A 161 18.29 -17.44 1.72
N PRO A 162 18.76 -18.43 0.93
CA PRO A 162 20.14 -18.84 1.15
C PRO A 162 20.94 -17.56 1.02
N ALA A 163 21.63 -17.18 2.10
CA ALA A 163 22.65 -16.16 2.00
C ALA A 163 23.55 -16.60 0.85
N SER A 164 23.48 -15.87 -0.27
CA SER A 164 24.66 -15.53 -1.04
C SER A 164 25.75 -16.61 -1.16
N GLU A 165 25.48 -17.71 -1.87
CA GLU A 165 26.56 -18.57 -2.40
C GLU A 165 26.65 -18.56 -3.94
N GLY A 166 25.93 -17.65 -4.60
CA GLY A 166 26.13 -17.39 -6.03
C GLY A 166 25.84 -15.94 -6.41
N PRO A 167 26.37 -15.44 -7.55
CA PRO A 167 26.18 -14.06 -8.04
C PRO A 167 24.76 -13.78 -8.58
N GLY A 168 23.73 -14.30 -7.90
CA GLY A 168 22.30 -14.20 -8.27
C GLY A 168 21.39 -14.27 -7.03
N GLY A 169 21.78 -13.62 -5.94
CA GLY A 169 21.24 -13.77 -4.59
C GLY A 169 19.71 -13.66 -4.42
N SER A 170 19.25 -14.34 -3.35
CA SER A 170 17.93 -14.27 -2.69
C SER A 170 16.72 -14.46 -3.60
N GLU A 171 16.08 -15.63 -3.50
CA GLU A 171 14.79 -15.85 -4.13
C GLU A 171 13.72 -14.91 -3.56
N ALA A 172 13.42 -13.90 -4.37
CA ALA A 172 12.66 -12.73 -4.01
C ALA A 172 11.21 -12.96 -3.54
N LEU A 173 10.71 -11.96 -2.82
CA LEU A 173 9.29 -11.69 -2.61
C LEU A 173 8.50 -11.93 -3.92
N ARG A 174 7.37 -12.63 -3.80
CA ARG A 174 6.52 -13.06 -4.93
C ARG A 174 5.17 -12.38 -4.94
N GLU A 175 4.62 -12.15 -3.76
CA GLU A 175 3.25 -11.67 -3.61
C GLU A 175 3.18 -10.69 -2.43
N ILE A 176 2.46 -9.60 -2.65
CA ILE A 176 1.92 -8.75 -1.57
C ILE A 176 0.41 -8.80 -1.70
N ARG A 177 -0.28 -9.14 -0.62
CA ARG A 177 -1.74 -9.16 -0.55
C ARG A 177 -2.22 -8.30 0.59
N MET A 178 -3.24 -7.49 0.35
CA MET A 178 -3.93 -6.74 1.39
C MET A 178 -5.43 -6.93 1.26
N LYS A 179 -6.13 -7.03 2.40
CA LYS A 179 -7.59 -7.06 2.48
C LYS A 179 -8.06 -5.95 3.41
N LEU A 180 -8.89 -5.06 2.89
CA LEU A 180 -9.47 -3.94 3.62
C LEU A 180 -10.93 -4.28 3.91
N ASN A 181 -11.31 -4.32 5.18
CA ASN A 181 -12.70 -4.40 5.62
C ASN A 181 -13.07 -3.03 6.22
N LEU A 182 -13.73 -2.18 5.42
CA LEU A 182 -14.00 -0.78 5.71
C LEU A 182 -15.40 -0.63 6.31
N LEU A 183 -15.58 -1.19 7.51
CA LEU A 183 -16.91 -1.31 8.12
C LEU A 183 -17.39 0.00 8.77
N ASP A 184 -16.49 0.95 9.01
CA ASP A 184 -16.84 2.29 9.48
C ASP A 184 -16.38 3.37 8.48
N PRO A 185 -17.33 4.06 7.81
CA PRO A 185 -17.03 5.13 6.86
C PRO A 185 -16.15 6.25 7.44
N GLY A 186 -16.25 6.52 8.76
CA GLY A 186 -15.46 7.55 9.43
C GLY A 186 -13.95 7.23 9.49
N THR A 187 -13.56 5.97 9.26
CA THR A 187 -12.15 5.54 9.26
C THR A 187 -11.68 4.96 7.93
N ALA A 188 -12.59 4.78 6.96
CA ALA A 188 -12.31 4.16 5.67
C ALA A 188 -11.22 4.90 4.88
N GLY A 189 -11.32 6.22 4.74
CA GLY A 189 -10.34 7.03 4.00
C GLY A 189 -8.92 6.95 4.59
N ARG A 190 -8.80 6.99 5.93
CA ARG A 190 -7.50 6.82 6.61
C ARG A 190 -6.93 5.42 6.36
N ALA A 191 -7.76 4.38 6.45
CA ALA A 191 -7.32 3.01 6.21
C ALA A 191 -6.86 2.79 4.76
N ALA A 192 -7.54 3.38 3.79
CA ALA A 192 -7.16 3.36 2.37
C ALA A 192 -5.83 4.08 2.12
N ALA A 193 -5.67 5.29 2.68
CA ALA A 193 -4.43 6.06 2.58
C ALA A 193 -3.24 5.34 3.22
N ASP A 194 -3.43 4.75 4.40
CA ASP A 194 -2.40 3.96 5.08
C ASP A 194 -2.03 2.70 4.28
N ALA A 195 -3.00 2.05 3.62
CA ALA A 195 -2.75 0.91 2.73
C ALA A 195 -1.95 1.34 1.49
N ALA A 196 -2.28 2.47 0.88
CA ALA A 196 -1.50 3.05 -0.22
C ALA A 196 -0.07 3.40 0.21
N GLY A 197 0.10 4.00 1.40
CA GLY A 197 1.40 4.31 1.98
C GLY A 197 2.25 3.05 2.22
N ALA A 198 1.62 1.98 2.74
CA ALA A 198 2.26 0.68 2.91
C ALA A 198 2.78 0.12 1.59
N LEU A 199 1.94 0.15 0.55
CA LEU A 199 2.33 -0.35 -0.76
C LEU A 199 3.47 0.47 -1.34
N GLY A 200 3.43 1.80 -1.21
CA GLY A 200 4.52 2.69 -1.61
C GLY A 200 5.83 2.35 -0.89
N ALA A 201 5.79 2.14 0.42
CA ALA A 201 6.95 1.73 1.22
C ALA A 201 7.50 0.36 0.79
N ALA A 202 6.63 -0.60 0.45
CA ALA A 202 7.04 -1.90 -0.08
C ALA A 202 7.74 -1.76 -1.44
N PHE A 203 7.18 -0.99 -2.39
CA PHE A 203 7.85 -0.72 -3.67
C PHE A 203 9.19 -0.02 -3.50
N ALA A 204 9.26 0.99 -2.62
CA ALA A 204 10.51 1.68 -2.31
C ALA A 204 11.56 0.72 -1.72
N ALA A 205 11.16 -0.19 -0.83
CA ALA A 205 12.02 -1.23 -0.27
C ALA A 205 12.57 -2.19 -1.34
N LEU A 206 11.75 -2.50 -2.35
CA LEU A 206 12.15 -3.30 -3.50
C LEU A 206 13.08 -2.53 -4.46
N GLY A 207 13.23 -1.22 -4.26
CA GLY A 207 13.95 -0.31 -5.16
C GLY A 207 13.19 -0.01 -6.44
N TRP A 208 11.85 -0.09 -6.40
CA TRP A 208 10.94 0.11 -7.52
C TRP A 208 10.05 1.31 -7.27
N ALA A 209 9.66 2.01 -8.33
CA ALA A 209 8.53 2.94 -8.24
C ALA A 209 7.24 2.13 -8.31
N ALA A 210 6.24 2.51 -7.50
CA ALA A 210 4.89 2.01 -7.71
C ALA A 210 4.39 2.46 -9.10
N PRO A 211 3.60 1.63 -9.80
CA PRO A 211 2.99 2.02 -11.07
C PRO A 211 2.24 3.34 -10.96
N ALA A 212 2.30 4.14 -12.02
CA ALA A 212 1.78 5.51 -11.99
C ALA A 212 0.28 5.54 -11.63
N GLY A 213 -0.07 6.40 -10.67
CA GLY A 213 -1.46 6.57 -10.20
C GLY A 213 -1.99 5.44 -9.32
N THR A 214 -1.31 4.30 -9.18
CA THR A 214 -1.80 3.16 -8.37
C THR A 214 -2.05 3.56 -6.91
N LEU A 215 -1.11 4.27 -6.28
CA LEU A 215 -1.26 4.66 -4.87
C LEU A 215 -2.45 5.60 -4.68
N THR A 216 -2.65 6.54 -5.61
CA THR A 216 -3.79 7.46 -5.61
C THR A 216 -5.11 6.70 -5.74
N ARG A 217 -5.19 5.71 -6.65
CA ARG A 217 -6.41 4.91 -6.85
C ARG A 217 -6.75 4.05 -5.64
N ILE A 218 -5.74 3.48 -4.96
CA ILE A 218 -5.95 2.74 -3.70
C ILE A 218 -6.49 3.67 -2.62
N ALA A 219 -5.88 4.84 -2.44
CA ALA A 219 -6.34 5.82 -1.45
C ALA A 219 -7.76 6.33 -1.74
N ALA A 220 -8.15 6.41 -3.01
CA ALA A 220 -9.50 6.77 -3.47
C ALA A 220 -10.48 5.58 -3.52
N LEU A 221 -10.05 4.37 -3.13
CA LEU A 221 -10.86 3.14 -3.18
C LEU A 221 -11.40 2.82 -4.59
N GLU A 222 -10.64 3.21 -5.62
CA GLU A 222 -11.01 3.04 -7.03
C GLU A 222 -10.45 1.72 -7.58
N PRO A 223 -11.28 0.75 -7.97
CA PRO A 223 -10.83 -0.54 -8.50
C PRO A 223 -9.98 -0.42 -9.76
N PHE A 224 -8.96 -1.27 -9.89
CA PHE A 224 -8.14 -1.36 -11.09
C PHE A 224 -7.51 -2.74 -11.26
N SER A 225 -7.03 -2.99 -12.49
CA SER A 225 -6.19 -4.14 -12.82
C SER A 225 -5.20 -3.71 -13.88
N GLY A 226 -3.96 -4.19 -13.80
CA GLY A 226 -2.93 -3.87 -14.78
C GLY A 226 -1.65 -4.65 -14.58
N GLU A 227 -0.78 -4.59 -15.59
CA GLU A 227 0.57 -5.11 -15.53
C GLU A 227 1.55 -4.02 -15.96
N GLU A 228 2.57 -3.76 -15.15
CA GLU A 228 3.66 -2.87 -15.50
C GLU A 228 5.00 -3.55 -15.17
N ARG A 229 5.89 -3.65 -16.17
CA ARG A 229 7.24 -4.23 -16.02
C ARG A 229 7.23 -5.63 -15.39
N GLY A 230 6.22 -6.43 -15.70
CA GLY A 230 6.04 -7.79 -15.19
C GLY A 230 5.46 -7.89 -13.78
N VAL A 231 5.11 -6.77 -13.15
CA VAL A 231 4.34 -6.74 -11.90
C VAL A 231 2.88 -6.65 -12.25
N ARG A 232 2.08 -7.62 -11.81
CA ARG A 232 0.62 -7.62 -11.97
C ARG A 232 -0.01 -7.09 -10.71
N LEU A 233 -0.88 -6.09 -10.84
CA LEU A 233 -1.60 -5.48 -9.73
C LEU A 233 -3.09 -5.57 -9.99
N ARG A 234 -3.84 -5.91 -8.95
CA ARG A 234 -5.29 -5.93 -8.98
C ARG A 234 -5.82 -5.39 -7.68
N PHE A 235 -6.71 -4.41 -7.76
CA PHE A 235 -7.44 -3.85 -6.63
C PHE A 235 -8.92 -3.86 -6.96
N TRP A 236 -9.74 -4.54 -6.15
CA TRP A 236 -11.15 -4.71 -6.45
C TRP A 236 -12.00 -4.77 -5.19
N ARG A 237 -13.26 -4.32 -5.32
CA ARG A 237 -14.28 -4.43 -4.29
C ARG A 237 -14.86 -5.85 -4.29
N GLU A 238 -15.05 -6.45 -3.11
CA GLU A 238 -15.78 -7.72 -2.98
C GLU A 238 -17.27 -7.50 -3.24
N VAL A 239 -17.95 -8.55 -3.72
CA VAL A 239 -19.41 -8.53 -3.84
C VAL A 239 -20.00 -8.67 -2.44
N GLY A 240 -20.90 -7.75 -2.08
CA GLY A 240 -21.60 -7.74 -0.80
C GLY A 240 -22.01 -6.34 -0.37
N ASP A 241 -22.77 -6.30 0.74
CA ASP A 241 -23.27 -5.06 1.34
C ASP A 241 -22.16 -4.28 2.04
N GLU A 242 -21.18 -5.00 2.61
CA GLU A 242 -20.04 -4.39 3.29
C GLU A 242 -18.99 -3.86 2.31
N GLU A 243 -18.39 -2.74 2.67
CA GLU A 243 -17.32 -2.13 1.89
C GLU A 243 -15.98 -2.86 2.12
N ARG A 244 -15.73 -3.88 1.32
CA ARG A 244 -14.52 -4.71 1.39
C ARG A 244 -13.73 -4.64 0.09
N TYR A 245 -12.41 -4.51 0.19
CA TYR A 245 -11.51 -4.47 -0.95
C TYR A 245 -10.36 -5.46 -0.80
N ASN A 246 -9.91 -6.03 -1.92
CA ASN A 246 -8.69 -6.80 -1.99
C ASN A 246 -7.69 -6.11 -2.91
N LEU A 247 -6.42 -6.13 -2.50
CA LEU A 247 -5.27 -5.79 -3.30
C LEU A 247 -4.38 -7.02 -3.43
N THR A 248 -3.96 -7.33 -4.65
CA THR A 248 -2.91 -8.31 -4.94
C THR A 248 -1.86 -7.66 -5.81
N VAL A 249 -0.60 -7.87 -5.45
CA VAL A 249 0.58 -7.50 -6.24
C VAL A 249 1.40 -8.75 -6.44
N GLU A 250 1.47 -9.22 -7.68
CA GLU A 250 2.30 -10.34 -8.09
C GLU A 250 3.58 -9.82 -8.73
N LEU A 251 4.71 -10.12 -8.10
CA LEU A 251 6.02 -9.72 -8.57
C LEU A 251 6.53 -10.72 -9.61
N PRO A 252 7.35 -10.28 -10.59
CA PRO A 252 7.89 -11.17 -11.59
C PRO A 252 8.75 -12.25 -10.91
N ARG A 253 8.57 -13.48 -11.36
CA ARG A 253 9.49 -14.56 -10.99
C ARG A 253 10.89 -14.19 -11.49
N PRO A 254 11.96 -14.60 -10.78
CA PRO A 254 13.31 -14.42 -11.26
C PRO A 254 13.37 -15.18 -12.59
N LEU A 255 14.11 -14.64 -13.54
CA LEU A 255 14.45 -15.44 -14.70
C LEU A 255 15.23 -16.64 -14.16
N ALA A 256 14.75 -17.85 -14.45
CA ALA A 256 15.56 -19.04 -14.26
C ALA A 256 16.77 -18.86 -15.18
N VAL A 257 17.89 -18.38 -14.61
CA VAL A 257 19.14 -18.33 -15.35
C VAL A 257 19.54 -19.79 -15.50
N PRO A 258 19.55 -20.34 -16.74
CA PRO A 258 20.00 -21.71 -16.93
C PRO A 258 21.42 -21.80 -16.43
N ASP A 259 21.77 -22.94 -15.82
CA ASP A 259 23.06 -23.16 -15.16
C ASP A 259 24.21 -22.51 -15.96
N ALA A 260 24.84 -21.50 -15.36
CA ALA A 260 25.89 -20.73 -15.98
C ALA A 260 27.14 -21.59 -16.26
N THR A 261 27.22 -22.80 -15.68
CA THR A 261 28.28 -23.77 -16.00
C THR A 261 28.31 -24.11 -17.49
N ARG A 262 27.19 -24.01 -18.21
CA ARG A 262 27.14 -24.21 -19.68
C ARG A 262 27.95 -23.18 -20.48
N PHE A 263 28.29 -22.04 -19.86
CA PHE A 263 29.11 -20.99 -20.45
C PHE A 263 30.55 -21.00 -19.93
N LEU A 264 30.91 -21.94 -19.05
CA LEU A 264 32.30 -22.10 -18.64
C LEU A 264 33.11 -22.62 -19.84
N PRO A 265 34.30 -22.07 -20.10
CA PRO A 265 35.14 -22.55 -21.18
C PRO A 265 35.47 -24.03 -20.95
N ILE A 266 35.19 -24.85 -21.97
CA ILE A 266 35.57 -26.27 -21.96
C ILE A 266 37.10 -26.32 -21.92
N ARG A 267 37.67 -26.71 -20.78
CA ARG A 267 39.11 -27.04 -20.69
C ARG A 267 39.32 -28.34 -21.48
N ARG A 268 39.83 -28.23 -22.71
CA ARG A 268 40.41 -29.38 -23.41
C ARG A 268 41.74 -29.71 -22.74
N GLY A 269 41.82 -30.90 -22.15
CA GLY A 269 43.09 -31.51 -21.73
C GLY A 269 43.82 -32.10 -22.92
#